data_AF-A0A9Q9ESQ1-F1
#
_entry.id   AF-A0A9Q9ESQ1-F1
#
_cell.length_a   1.000
_cell.length_b   1.000
_cell.length_c   1.000
_cell.angle_alpha   90.00
_cell.angle_beta   90.00
_cell.angle_gamma   90.00
#
_symmetry.space_group_name_H-M   'P 1'
#
loop_
_entity.id
_entity.type
_entity.pdbx_description
1 polymer ?
#
loop_
_entity_poly.entity_id
_entity_poly.type
_entity_poly.pdbx_seq_one_letter_code
_entity_poly.pdbx_strand_id
1 'polypeptide(L)'
;MKVNFVRKLALLLCVALFAFASCTKEDVTANTESEKLESMDSMEKESPKEDMADVNADGVIYVNRAGLYTETDDGKMKWAAEASLGDVAMYLGEKKEAQRTDGQKRSFFHISLKDKEYWVQDYCYEPNTVPAFISAADTVLYKSESLTAATDEVIPQYFIVAVYKDSLNASNQKFVKIAAYCPELITSWIVKEKYVKRDAVEFEKTNTDAMLLAQVAMESQNETIRAELFQNAIEMNSRYSDDIAILQNLARVIDAENAFLKKVEAEKIEKKLIAKQDVELLSIPYLEGDVRLLATVKADTVLHATKKLVSTGPDGSQTEWYYVQNKQKKGWAQASYLEEK
;
A
#
# COMPACT_ATOMS: atom_id res chain seq x y z
N MET A 1 24.25 -24.80 3.73
CA MET A 1 23.96 -23.46 3.18
C MET A 1 22.50 -23.45 2.69
N LYS A 2 21.52 -23.44 3.60
CA LYS A 2 20.08 -23.62 3.28
C LYS A 2 19.14 -22.70 4.09
N VAL A 3 19.68 -21.75 4.84
CA VAL A 3 18.90 -20.90 5.77
C VAL A 3 18.52 -19.55 5.15
N ASN A 4 19.15 -19.13 4.05
CA ASN A 4 18.91 -17.82 3.42
C ASN A 4 17.82 -17.82 2.33
N PHE A 5 17.26 -18.98 1.96
CA PHE A 5 16.29 -19.08 0.86
C PHE A 5 14.85 -18.77 1.28
N VAL A 6 14.50 -19.02 2.55
CA VAL A 6 13.14 -18.81 3.07
C VAL A 6 12.88 -17.34 3.43
N ARG A 7 13.92 -16.58 3.80
CA ARG A 7 13.80 -15.13 4.09
C ARG A 7 13.50 -14.26 2.87
N LYS A 8 13.78 -14.73 1.64
CA LYS A 8 13.53 -13.95 0.42
C LYS A 8 12.10 -14.02 -0.10
N LEU A 9 11.25 -14.91 0.43
CA LEU A 9 9.87 -15.09 -0.03
C LEU A 9 8.88 -14.09 0.62
N ALA A 10 9.25 -13.49 1.75
CA ALA A 10 8.33 -12.68 2.58
C ALA A 10 8.26 -11.18 2.21
N LEU A 11 9.09 -10.71 1.26
CA LEU A 11 9.14 -9.30 0.82
C LEU A 11 8.40 -9.11 -0.51
N LEU A 12 7.14 -9.53 -0.52
CA LEU A 12 6.31 -9.56 -1.72
C LEU A 12 4.99 -8.85 -1.42
N LEU A 13 4.98 -7.53 -1.55
CA LEU A 13 3.79 -6.75 -1.88
C LEU A 13 4.20 -5.50 -2.67
N CYS A 14 3.46 -5.28 -3.75
CA CYS A 14 3.87 -4.50 -4.90
C CYS A 14 3.54 -3.01 -4.71
N VAL A 15 4.55 -2.18 -4.45
CA VAL A 15 4.44 -0.73 -4.60
C VAL A 15 4.45 -0.37 -6.10
N ALA A 16 3.27 -0.14 -6.68
CA ALA A 16 3.03 0.46 -7.99
C ALA A 16 1.50 0.62 -8.17
N LEU A 17 0.84 1.71 -8.55
CA LEU A 17 1.16 2.92 -9.34
C LEU A 17 0.01 3.92 -9.11
N PHE A 18 0.27 5.23 -9.02
CA PHE A 18 -0.67 6.23 -9.56
C PHE A 18 0.09 7.41 -10.16
N ALA A 19 0.09 7.46 -11.49
CA ALA A 19 0.26 8.70 -12.26
C ALA A 19 -1.13 9.15 -12.71
N PHE A 20 -1.39 10.44 -12.55
CA PHE A 20 -2.65 11.15 -12.76
C PHE A 20 -3.40 10.74 -14.05
N ALA A 21 -4.64 10.27 -13.90
CA ALA A 21 -5.62 10.30 -14.97
C ALA A 21 -6.25 11.70 -15.02
N SER A 22 -5.71 12.56 -15.88
CA SER A 22 -6.38 13.79 -16.31
C SER A 22 -7.49 13.40 -17.29
N CYS A 23 -8.74 13.31 -16.82
CA CYS A 23 -9.89 13.23 -17.72
C CYS A 23 -10.13 14.59 -18.36
N THR A 24 -9.81 14.70 -19.64
CA THR A 24 -10.36 15.72 -20.53
C THR A 24 -11.87 15.51 -20.66
N LYS A 25 -12.63 16.55 -20.30
CA LYS A 25 -14.05 16.71 -20.58
C LYS A 25 -14.31 16.67 -22.09
N GLU A 26 -15.32 15.91 -22.50
CA GLU A 26 -16.21 16.30 -23.60
C GLU A 26 -17.65 16.11 -23.14
N ASP A 27 -18.38 17.23 -23.13
CA ASP A 27 -19.83 17.31 -22.95
C ASP A 27 -20.53 16.89 -24.25
N VAL A 28 -21.44 15.90 -24.21
CA VAL A 28 -22.60 15.87 -25.11
C VAL A 28 -23.81 15.32 -24.36
N THR A 29 -24.76 16.21 -24.14
CA THR A 29 -26.16 15.99 -23.75
C THR A 29 -26.91 15.07 -24.71
N ALA A 30 -27.64 14.08 -24.17
CA ALA A 30 -28.88 13.58 -24.76
C ALA A 30 -29.80 13.00 -23.67
N ASN A 31 -30.97 13.64 -23.52
CA ASN A 31 -32.08 13.21 -22.68
C ASN A 31 -32.66 11.88 -23.17
N THR A 32 -33.00 10.98 -22.25
CA THR A 32 -34.15 10.07 -22.43
C THR A 32 -34.74 9.76 -21.05
N GLU A 33 -35.98 10.22 -20.85
CA GLU A 33 -36.84 9.82 -19.73
C GLU A 33 -37.14 8.32 -19.80
N SER A 34 -37.09 7.63 -18.66
CA SER A 34 -38.07 6.58 -18.36
C SER A 34 -38.07 6.23 -16.86
N GLU A 35 -39.28 6.37 -16.32
CA GLU A 35 -39.91 5.51 -15.32
C GLU A 35 -39.37 5.49 -13.88
N LYS A 36 -39.97 6.41 -13.12
CA LYS A 36 -40.46 6.29 -11.75
C LYS A 36 -40.68 4.82 -11.30
N LEU A 37 -39.80 4.32 -10.44
CA LEU A 37 -40.06 3.18 -9.56
C LEU A 37 -40.02 3.68 -8.11
N GLU A 38 -41.20 3.93 -7.55
CA GLU A 38 -41.38 4.10 -6.11
C GLU A 38 -41.23 2.73 -5.44
N SER A 39 -40.23 2.56 -4.58
CA SER A 39 -40.29 1.54 -3.53
C SER A 39 -39.29 1.80 -2.41
N MET A 40 -39.87 1.87 -1.20
CA MET A 40 -39.31 1.48 0.09
C MET A 40 -38.30 2.44 0.73
N ASP A 41 -38.87 3.38 1.48
CA ASP A 41 -38.64 3.57 2.92
C ASP A 41 -37.20 3.26 3.37
N SER A 42 -36.38 4.31 3.34
CA SER A 42 -35.03 4.30 3.88
C SER A 42 -35.12 4.10 5.40
N MET A 43 -34.95 2.85 5.84
CA MET A 43 -34.41 2.57 7.16
C MET A 43 -33.11 3.39 7.30
N GLU A 44 -33.17 4.44 8.10
CA GLU A 44 -32.00 5.07 8.69
C GLU A 44 -31.16 3.97 9.33
N LYS A 45 -30.11 3.55 8.62
CA LYS A 45 -29.01 2.82 9.25
C LYS A 45 -28.38 3.81 10.21
N GLU A 46 -28.78 3.75 11.47
CA GLU A 46 -28.01 4.32 12.57
C GLU A 46 -26.57 3.88 12.39
N SER A 47 -25.74 4.84 11.98
CA SER A 47 -24.30 4.69 11.95
C SER A 47 -23.86 4.46 13.40
N PRO A 48 -22.93 3.53 13.68
CA PRO A 48 -22.40 3.38 15.03
C PRO A 48 -21.96 4.76 15.53
N LYS A 49 -22.36 5.14 16.74
CA LYS A 49 -21.83 6.33 17.40
C LYS A 49 -20.31 6.13 17.49
N GLU A 50 -19.56 6.84 16.65
CA GLU A 50 -18.13 7.02 16.86
C GLU A 50 -17.99 7.67 18.24
N ASP A 51 -17.40 6.97 19.19
CA ASP A 51 -16.94 7.59 20.44
C ASP A 51 -15.95 8.69 20.02
N MET A 52 -16.41 9.94 20.05
CA MET A 52 -15.59 11.08 19.66
C MET A 52 -14.34 11.08 20.55
N ALA A 53 -13.18 11.01 19.91
CA ALA A 53 -11.90 11.07 20.61
C ALA A 53 -11.80 12.32 21.49
N ASP A 54 -11.12 12.18 22.63
CA ASP A 54 -10.87 13.29 23.54
C ASP A 54 -10.18 14.47 22.82
N VAL A 55 -10.65 15.69 23.12
CA VAL A 55 -10.00 16.92 22.65
C VAL A 55 -8.56 16.95 23.18
N ASN A 56 -7.62 17.37 22.34
CA ASN A 56 -6.17 17.37 22.59
C ASN A 56 -5.52 15.97 22.62
N ALA A 57 -6.22 14.92 22.19
CA ALA A 57 -5.60 13.63 21.98
C ALA A 57 -4.60 13.67 20.82
N ASP A 58 -3.40 13.11 21.01
CA ASP A 58 -2.53 12.82 19.88
C ASP A 58 -3.17 11.79 18.96
N GLY A 59 -3.00 12.00 17.66
CA GLY A 59 -3.27 11.02 16.63
C GLY A 59 -2.15 10.97 15.62
N VAL A 60 -2.18 9.91 14.81
CA VAL A 60 -1.13 9.59 13.84
C VAL A 60 -1.64 9.81 12.44
N ILE A 61 -0.81 10.44 11.63
CA ILE A 61 -0.96 10.48 10.18
C ILE A 61 -0.28 9.24 9.59
N TYR A 62 -1.05 8.29 9.07
CA TYR A 62 -0.55 7.00 8.56
C TYR A 62 -0.56 6.93 7.01
N VAL A 63 -0.69 8.08 6.35
CA VAL A 63 -0.55 8.23 4.90
C VAL A 63 0.55 9.24 4.62
N ASN A 64 1.53 8.85 3.81
CA ASN A 64 2.59 9.77 3.41
C ASN A 64 2.06 10.87 2.49
N ARG A 65 2.62 12.08 2.60
CA ARG A 65 2.20 13.27 1.85
C ARG A 65 0.69 13.53 1.99
N ALA A 66 0.15 13.26 3.18
CA ALA A 66 -1.26 13.50 3.47
C ALA A 66 -1.56 15.00 3.32
N GLY A 67 -2.59 15.32 2.54
CA GLY A 67 -3.00 16.70 2.32
C GLY A 67 -3.46 17.36 3.62
N LEU A 68 -2.85 18.51 3.92
CA LEU A 68 -3.27 19.41 4.98
C LEU A 68 -4.01 20.59 4.36
N TYR A 69 -5.21 20.84 4.87
CA TYR A 69 -6.15 21.80 4.29
C TYR A 69 -6.39 22.97 5.25
N THR A 70 -6.67 24.13 4.66
CA THR A 70 -7.22 25.29 5.38
C THR A 70 -8.60 25.58 4.85
N GLU A 71 -9.51 25.97 5.72
CA GLU A 71 -10.85 26.37 5.34
C GLU A 71 -10.83 27.78 4.70
N THR A 72 -11.53 27.93 3.59
CA THR A 72 -11.73 29.21 2.90
C THR A 72 -12.97 29.92 3.44
N ASP A 73 -13.11 31.22 3.12
CA ASP A 73 -14.26 32.04 3.56
C ASP A 73 -15.63 31.47 3.10
N ASP A 74 -15.66 30.68 2.02
CA ASP A 74 -16.85 29.98 1.52
C ASP A 74 -17.03 28.56 2.11
N GLY A 75 -16.27 28.21 3.15
CA GLY A 75 -16.36 26.94 3.88
C GLY A 75 -15.78 25.74 3.13
N LYS A 76 -14.95 25.96 2.11
CA LYS A 76 -14.29 24.89 1.34
C LYS A 76 -12.91 24.57 1.88
N MET A 77 -12.49 23.33 1.67
CA MET A 77 -11.16 22.86 2.05
C MET A 77 -10.18 23.08 0.91
N LYS A 78 -9.22 23.98 1.12
CA LYS A 78 -8.13 24.29 0.19
C LYS A 78 -6.85 23.62 0.67
N TRP A 79 -6.19 22.89 -0.23
CA TRP A 79 -4.87 22.29 0.06
C TRP A 79 -3.85 23.39 0.39
N ALA A 80 -3.15 23.23 1.50
CA ALA A 80 -2.19 24.20 2.02
C ALA A 80 -0.79 23.61 2.23
N ALA A 81 -0.70 22.34 2.66
CA ALA A 81 0.56 21.67 2.94
C ALA A 81 0.44 20.15 2.83
N GLU A 82 1.55 19.45 3.06
CA GLU A 82 1.62 17.98 3.16
C GLU A 82 2.16 17.61 4.55
N ALA A 83 1.58 16.59 5.16
CA ALA A 83 2.14 15.91 6.32
C ALA A 83 2.95 14.68 5.89
N SER A 84 3.94 14.32 6.70
CA SER A 84 4.76 13.13 6.48
C SER A 84 4.12 11.91 7.15
N LEU A 85 4.46 10.72 6.63
CA LEU A 85 4.06 9.46 7.25
C LEU A 85 4.60 9.39 8.69
N GLY A 86 3.73 9.05 9.64
CA GLY A 86 4.04 8.96 11.06
C GLY A 86 4.03 10.29 11.81
N ASP A 87 3.75 11.43 11.16
CA ASP A 87 3.57 12.71 11.85
C ASP A 87 2.47 12.56 12.92
N VAL A 88 2.78 13.03 14.13
CA VAL A 88 1.85 13.06 15.25
C VAL A 88 1.24 14.45 15.34
N ALA A 89 -0.08 14.53 15.26
CA ALA A 89 -0.84 15.76 15.34
C ALA A 89 -1.84 15.68 16.50
N MET A 90 -2.15 16.83 17.09
CA MET A 90 -3.13 16.94 18.18
C MET A 90 -4.53 17.11 17.60
N TYR A 91 -5.49 16.30 18.03
CA TYR A 91 -6.89 16.45 17.65
C TYR A 91 -7.53 17.65 18.34
N LEU A 92 -8.18 18.53 17.58
CA LEU A 92 -8.80 19.76 18.09
C LEU A 92 -10.28 19.60 18.45
N GLY A 93 -10.81 18.37 18.43
CA GLY A 93 -12.17 18.09 18.88
C GLY A 93 -13.27 18.23 17.83
N GLU A 94 -12.92 18.61 16.60
CA GLU A 94 -13.88 18.79 15.51
C GLU A 94 -13.63 17.81 14.36
N LYS A 95 -14.68 17.08 13.98
CA LYS A 95 -14.77 16.30 12.74
C LYS A 95 -15.95 16.84 11.93
N LYS A 96 -15.75 17.13 10.65
CA LYS A 96 -16.82 17.64 9.79
C LYS A 96 -16.72 17.14 8.35
N GLU A 97 -17.87 17.14 7.69
CA GLU A 97 -17.92 17.02 6.23
C GLU A 97 -17.80 18.39 5.58
N ALA A 98 -16.91 18.51 4.61
CA ALA A 98 -16.73 19.73 3.85
C ALA A 98 -16.42 19.42 2.38
N GLN A 99 -16.64 20.40 1.51
CA GLN A 99 -16.31 20.30 0.10
C GLN A 99 -14.89 20.79 -0.13
N ARG A 100 -14.08 20.03 -0.86
CA ARG A 100 -12.80 20.50 -1.39
C ARG A 100 -13.02 21.55 -2.47
N THR A 101 -11.98 22.33 -2.79
CA THR A 101 -12.01 23.29 -3.91
C THR A 101 -12.28 22.67 -5.28
N ASP A 102 -12.06 21.36 -5.44
CA ASP A 102 -12.39 20.58 -6.65
C ASP A 102 -13.85 20.08 -6.69
N GLY A 103 -14.65 20.42 -5.70
CA GLY A 103 -16.06 20.07 -5.63
C GLY A 103 -16.37 18.74 -4.94
N GLN A 104 -15.36 17.98 -4.49
CA GLN A 104 -15.60 16.70 -3.85
C GLN A 104 -15.87 16.85 -2.34
N LYS A 105 -16.97 16.27 -1.86
CA LYS A 105 -17.27 16.19 -0.41
C LYS A 105 -16.43 15.11 0.25
N ARG A 106 -15.85 15.42 1.41
CA ARG A 106 -15.01 14.53 2.22
C ARG A 106 -15.21 14.83 3.71
N SER A 107 -14.87 13.85 4.55
CA SER A 107 -14.79 14.02 6.00
C SER A 107 -13.39 14.45 6.41
N PHE A 108 -13.30 15.38 7.36
CA PHE A 108 -12.05 15.95 7.85
C PHE A 108 -12.03 15.97 9.37
N PHE A 109 -10.85 15.74 9.94
CA PHE A 109 -10.53 16.06 11.33
C PHE A 109 -9.81 17.41 11.41
N HIS A 110 -10.14 18.21 12.41
CA HIS A 110 -9.41 19.41 12.76
C HIS A 110 -8.23 19.04 13.67
N ILE A 111 -7.02 19.40 13.26
CA ILE A 111 -5.78 19.01 13.94
C ILE A 111 -4.83 20.21 14.10
N SER A 112 -3.96 20.14 15.11
CA SER A 112 -2.78 20.98 15.23
C SER A 112 -1.52 20.16 14.97
N LEU A 113 -0.74 20.57 13.98
CA LEU A 113 0.53 19.95 13.62
C LEU A 113 1.62 21.03 13.56
N LYS A 114 2.68 20.87 14.37
CA LYS A 114 3.79 21.84 14.45
C LYS A 114 3.28 23.27 14.74
N ASP A 115 2.39 23.37 15.73
CA ASP A 115 1.77 24.62 16.21
C ASP A 115 0.94 25.37 15.15
N LYS A 116 0.43 24.66 14.13
CA LYS A 116 -0.45 25.20 13.10
C LYS A 116 -1.70 24.34 12.95
N GLU A 117 -2.83 25.02 12.82
CA GLU A 117 -4.13 24.37 12.62
C GLU A 117 -4.34 23.99 11.16
N TYR A 118 -4.81 22.76 10.96
CA TYR A 118 -5.12 22.21 9.66
C TYR A 118 -6.34 21.28 9.73
N TRP A 119 -6.95 21.07 8.58
CA TRP A 119 -7.90 20.01 8.34
C TRP A 119 -7.20 18.87 7.61
N VAL A 120 -7.41 17.63 8.06
CA VAL A 120 -6.87 16.42 7.41
C VAL A 120 -8.01 15.46 7.10
N GLN A 121 -7.97 14.81 5.93
CA GLN A 121 -9.01 13.85 5.57
C GLN A 121 -8.99 12.64 6.52
N ASP A 122 -10.17 12.12 6.84
CA ASP A 122 -10.37 11.09 7.86
C ASP A 122 -9.72 9.74 7.54
N TYR A 123 -9.44 9.44 6.27
CA TYR A 123 -8.71 8.23 5.87
C TYR A 123 -7.19 8.33 6.07
N CYS A 124 -6.65 9.50 6.40
CA CYS A 124 -5.21 9.71 6.58
C CYS A 124 -4.77 9.77 8.05
N TYR A 125 -5.71 10.03 8.96
CA TYR A 125 -5.44 10.39 10.35
C TYR A 125 -6.40 9.66 11.29
N GLU A 126 -5.89 9.21 12.42
CA GLU A 126 -6.71 8.61 13.49
C GLU A 126 -6.34 9.20 14.85
N PRO A 127 -7.28 9.85 15.55
CA PRO A 127 -7.03 10.39 16.88
C PRO A 127 -6.90 9.29 17.94
N ASN A 128 -6.32 9.61 19.10
CA ASN A 128 -6.11 8.66 20.20
C ASN A 128 -5.23 7.46 19.84
N THR A 129 -4.24 7.67 18.97
CA THR A 129 -3.35 6.61 18.49
C THR A 129 -1.87 6.93 18.70
N VAL A 130 -1.02 5.91 18.56
CA VAL A 130 0.44 6.02 18.50
C VAL A 130 0.96 5.29 17.26
N PRO A 131 2.09 5.75 16.67
CA PRO A 131 2.61 5.14 15.45
C PRO A 131 3.23 3.79 15.75
N ALA A 132 3.06 2.86 14.83
CA ALA A 132 3.59 1.51 14.90
C ALA A 132 3.76 0.94 13.50
N PHE A 133 4.34 -0.25 13.39
CA PHE A 133 4.30 -1.01 12.15
C PHE A 133 4.12 -2.50 12.39
N ILE A 134 3.67 -3.20 11.34
CA ILE A 134 3.47 -4.65 11.36
C ILE A 134 4.83 -5.34 11.25
N SER A 135 5.30 -5.99 12.32
CA SER A 135 6.62 -6.62 12.35
C SER A 135 6.63 -8.03 11.74
N ALA A 136 5.49 -8.72 11.73
CA ALA A 136 5.37 -10.10 11.28
C ALA A 136 4.80 -10.21 9.86
N ALA A 137 5.35 -11.15 9.09
CA ALA A 137 4.74 -11.59 7.83
C ALA A 137 3.38 -12.25 8.10
N ASP A 138 2.49 -12.21 7.09
CA ASP A 138 1.18 -12.87 7.11
C ASP A 138 0.27 -12.45 8.29
N THR A 139 0.34 -11.17 8.70
CA THR A 139 -0.45 -10.67 9.83
C THR A 139 -1.94 -10.58 9.48
N VAL A 140 -2.74 -11.44 10.08
CA VAL A 140 -4.19 -11.52 9.86
C VAL A 140 -4.93 -10.39 10.59
N LEU A 141 -5.91 -9.77 9.92
CA LEU A 141 -6.85 -8.84 10.53
C LEU A 141 -7.98 -9.60 11.26
N TYR A 142 -8.42 -9.04 12.39
CA TYR A 142 -9.49 -9.57 13.21
C TYR A 142 -10.60 -8.53 13.39
N LYS A 143 -11.86 -8.98 13.41
CA LYS A 143 -13.03 -8.11 13.62
C LYS A 143 -13.23 -7.70 15.08
N SER A 144 -12.68 -8.46 16.02
CA SER A 144 -12.71 -8.22 17.46
C SER A 144 -11.51 -8.89 18.13
N GLU A 145 -11.34 -8.68 19.44
CA GLU A 145 -10.27 -9.28 20.24
C GLU A 145 -10.43 -10.80 20.50
N SER A 146 -10.76 -11.58 19.48
CA SER A 146 -10.98 -13.02 19.56
C SER A 146 -10.25 -13.76 18.43
N LEU A 147 -9.64 -14.89 18.76
CA LEU A 147 -9.01 -15.78 17.77
C LEU A 147 -10.01 -16.34 16.75
N THR A 148 -11.30 -16.39 17.09
CA THR A 148 -12.37 -16.84 16.18
C THR A 148 -12.90 -15.74 15.27
N ALA A 149 -12.46 -14.49 15.45
CA ALA A 149 -12.91 -13.33 14.69
C ALA A 149 -11.96 -12.97 13.53
N ALA A 150 -11.10 -13.91 13.10
CA ALA A 150 -10.19 -13.74 11.98
C ALA A 150 -10.93 -13.41 10.68
N THR A 151 -10.31 -12.59 9.83
CA THR A 151 -10.75 -12.34 8.45
C THR A 151 -9.82 -13.03 7.45
N ASP A 152 -10.20 -13.00 6.18
CA ASP A 152 -9.34 -13.43 5.07
C ASP A 152 -8.35 -12.34 4.62
N GLU A 153 -8.27 -11.23 5.37
CA GLU A 153 -7.40 -10.09 5.04
C GLU A 153 -6.11 -10.15 5.85
N VAL A 154 -5.00 -9.91 5.14
CA VAL A 154 -3.65 -9.90 5.68
C VAL A 154 -3.09 -8.50 5.49
N ILE A 155 -2.64 -7.88 6.58
CA ILE A 155 -1.93 -6.62 6.51
C ILE A 155 -0.43 -6.88 6.21
N PRO A 156 0.19 -6.13 5.30
CA PRO A 156 1.57 -6.38 4.88
C PRO A 156 2.58 -6.21 6.03
N GLN A 157 3.68 -6.96 5.97
CA GLN A 157 4.82 -6.72 6.86
C GLN A 157 5.42 -5.33 6.57
N TYR A 158 5.91 -4.68 7.62
CA TYR A 158 6.48 -3.33 7.63
C TYR A 158 5.49 -2.20 7.32
N PHE A 159 4.20 -2.53 7.19
CA PHE A 159 3.16 -1.54 6.97
C PHE A 159 2.98 -0.64 8.20
N ILE A 160 2.92 0.67 7.98
CA ILE A 160 2.72 1.65 9.04
C ILE A 160 1.26 1.68 9.45
N VAL A 161 1.02 1.64 10.76
CA VAL A 161 -0.33 1.65 11.34
C VAL A 161 -0.40 2.62 12.51
N ALA A 162 -1.60 3.13 12.76
CA ALA A 162 -1.94 3.87 13.96
C ALA A 162 -2.57 2.90 14.96
N VAL A 163 -2.00 2.75 16.16
CA VAL A 163 -2.55 1.85 17.19
C VAL A 163 -3.26 2.65 18.26
N TYR A 164 -4.51 2.29 18.55
CA TYR A 164 -5.31 3.00 19.54
C TYR A 164 -4.77 2.78 20.96
N LYS A 165 -4.62 3.88 21.70
CA LYS A 165 -4.05 3.93 23.06
C LYS A 165 -4.87 3.12 24.07
N ASP A 166 -6.18 2.99 23.86
CA ASP A 166 -7.09 2.17 24.69
C ASP A 166 -6.69 0.68 24.68
N SER A 167 -6.37 0.15 23.50
CA SER A 167 -5.99 -1.25 23.30
C SER A 167 -4.60 -1.58 23.83
N LEU A 168 -3.73 -0.58 24.00
CA LEU A 168 -2.42 -0.76 24.61
C LEU A 168 -2.50 -0.99 26.12
N ASN A 169 -3.54 -0.44 26.75
CA ASN A 169 -3.76 -0.50 28.19
C ASN A 169 -4.88 -1.49 28.58
N ALA A 170 -5.43 -2.21 27.60
CA ALA A 170 -6.49 -3.19 27.82
C ALA A 170 -6.00 -4.39 28.64
N SER A 171 -6.92 -4.99 29.41
CA SER A 171 -6.65 -6.21 30.20
C SER A 171 -6.29 -7.40 29.31
N ASN A 172 -6.76 -7.40 28.06
CA ASN A 172 -6.44 -8.39 27.04
C ASN A 172 -5.22 -7.96 26.21
N GLN A 173 -4.02 -8.38 26.63
CA GLN A 173 -2.78 -8.02 25.96
C GLN A 173 -2.48 -8.82 24.68
N LYS A 174 -3.40 -9.66 24.20
CA LYS A 174 -3.16 -10.50 23.00
C LYS A 174 -3.39 -9.75 21.70
N PHE A 175 -4.26 -8.74 21.71
CA PHE A 175 -4.63 -7.99 20.51
C PHE A 175 -4.39 -6.51 20.73
N VAL A 176 -4.22 -5.79 19.63
CA VAL A 176 -4.23 -4.33 19.59
C VAL A 176 -5.19 -3.87 18.51
N LYS A 177 -5.88 -2.75 18.77
CA LYS A 177 -6.79 -2.12 17.82
C LYS A 177 -5.98 -1.17 16.94
N ILE A 178 -6.19 -1.22 15.63
CA ILE A 178 -5.42 -0.45 14.65
C ILE A 178 -6.32 0.32 13.68
N ALA A 179 -5.76 1.40 13.15
CA ALA A 179 -6.23 2.11 11.97
C ALA A 179 -5.08 2.23 10.94
N ALA A 180 -5.41 2.12 9.66
CA ALA A 180 -4.45 2.20 8.56
C ALA A 180 -5.15 2.45 7.22
N TYR A 181 -4.41 2.93 6.22
CA TYR A 181 -4.86 2.99 4.83
C TYR A 181 -4.00 2.04 4.00
N CYS A 182 -4.51 0.82 3.76
CA CYS A 182 -3.82 -0.23 3.03
C CYS A 182 -4.51 -0.50 1.69
N PRO A 183 -4.06 0.11 0.59
CA PRO A 183 -4.69 -0.07 -0.73
C PRO A 183 -4.55 -1.49 -1.30
N GLU A 184 -3.72 -2.32 -0.68
CA GLU A 184 -3.49 -3.71 -1.08
C GLU A 184 -4.60 -4.66 -0.61
N LEU A 185 -5.46 -4.21 0.31
CA LEU A 185 -6.60 -4.99 0.77
C LEU A 185 -7.70 -5.06 -0.28
N ILE A 186 -8.26 -6.26 -0.43
CA ILE A 186 -9.25 -6.57 -1.47
C ILE A 186 -10.61 -5.94 -1.16
N THR A 187 -11.00 -5.90 0.12
CA THR A 187 -12.38 -5.52 0.48
C THR A 187 -12.52 -4.08 0.93
N SER A 188 -11.51 -3.53 1.62
CA SER A 188 -11.51 -2.13 2.04
C SER A 188 -10.09 -1.63 2.15
N TRP A 189 -9.79 -0.51 1.48
CA TRP A 189 -8.50 0.16 1.62
C TRP A 189 -8.32 0.81 2.98
N ILE A 190 -9.43 1.09 3.67
CA ILE A 190 -9.42 1.72 4.98
C ILE A 190 -9.62 0.63 6.03
N VAL A 191 -8.65 0.52 6.93
CA VAL A 191 -8.70 -0.29 8.14
C VAL A 191 -9.00 0.66 9.28
N LYS A 192 -10.16 0.53 9.92
CA LYS A 192 -10.52 1.25 11.14
C LYS A 192 -11.15 0.29 12.12
N GLU A 193 -10.80 0.46 13.40
CA GLU A 193 -11.29 -0.36 14.51
C GLU A 193 -11.16 -1.88 14.27
N LYS A 194 -10.07 -2.30 13.60
CA LYS A 194 -9.72 -3.71 13.43
C LYS A 194 -8.63 -4.10 14.39
N TYR A 195 -8.47 -5.40 14.60
CA TYR A 195 -7.53 -5.95 15.56
C TYR A 195 -6.45 -6.77 14.87
N VAL A 196 -5.24 -6.72 15.39
CA VAL A 196 -4.14 -7.63 15.04
C VAL A 196 -3.56 -8.19 16.33
N LYS A 197 -2.85 -9.31 16.24
CA LYS A 197 -2.15 -9.84 17.41
C LYS A 197 -1.03 -8.88 17.82
N ARG A 198 -0.89 -8.66 19.12
CA ARG A 198 0.08 -7.70 19.68
C ARG A 198 1.53 -8.05 19.34
N ASP A 199 1.85 -9.34 19.27
CA ASP A 199 3.20 -9.84 18.94
C ASP A 199 3.59 -9.61 17.47
N ALA A 200 2.64 -9.28 16.61
CA ALA A 200 2.84 -8.92 15.21
C ALA A 200 3.04 -7.41 14.98
N VAL A 201 3.09 -6.60 16.04
CA VAL A 201 3.21 -5.14 15.95
C VAL A 201 4.43 -4.65 16.71
N GLU A 202 5.19 -3.76 16.09
CA GLU A 202 6.32 -3.05 16.69
C GLU A 202 5.90 -1.65 17.14
N PHE A 203 6.30 -1.28 18.36
CA PHE A 203 5.95 -0.01 19.00
C PHE A 203 7.18 0.73 19.56
N GLU A 204 8.34 0.08 19.62
CA GLU A 204 9.54 0.70 20.15
C GLU A 204 9.93 1.88 19.24
N LYS A 205 10.11 3.05 19.85
CA LYS A 205 10.22 4.33 19.14
C LYS A 205 11.34 4.33 18.10
N THR A 206 12.54 3.88 18.45
CA THR A 206 13.67 3.87 17.53
C THR A 206 13.41 2.95 16.33
N ASN A 207 12.84 1.77 16.56
CA ASN A 207 12.45 0.85 15.50
C ASN A 207 11.36 1.43 14.60
N THR A 208 10.32 2.03 15.19
CA THR A 208 9.21 2.65 14.45
C THR A 208 9.71 3.81 13.61
N ASP A 209 10.50 4.72 14.18
CA ASP A 209 11.04 5.88 13.45
C ASP A 209 11.94 5.44 12.28
N ALA A 210 12.78 4.42 12.47
CA ALA A 210 13.62 3.89 11.41
C ALA A 210 12.79 3.29 10.26
N MET A 211 11.74 2.51 10.60
CA MET A 211 10.86 1.94 9.58
C MET A 211 10.02 3.01 8.88
N LEU A 212 9.56 4.05 9.58
CA LEU A 212 8.87 5.20 8.99
C LEU A 212 9.76 5.87 7.93
N LEU A 213 11.02 6.17 8.25
CA LEU A 213 11.97 6.72 7.29
C LEU A 213 12.18 5.81 6.07
N ALA A 214 12.32 4.49 6.30
CA ALA A 214 12.47 3.52 5.22
C ALA A 214 11.24 3.48 4.30
N GLN A 215 10.03 3.57 4.84
CA GLN A 215 8.78 3.61 4.06
C GLN A 215 8.67 4.92 3.25
N VAL A 216 9.00 6.06 3.86
CA VAL A 216 9.06 7.34 3.11
C VAL A 216 10.11 7.26 1.99
N ALA A 217 11.24 6.60 2.23
CA ALA A 217 12.27 6.37 1.21
C ALA A 217 11.74 5.51 0.04
N MET A 218 11.01 4.43 0.34
CA MET A 218 10.39 3.56 -0.67
C MET A 218 9.44 4.31 -1.62
N GLU A 219 8.78 5.36 -1.14
CA GLU A 219 7.86 6.18 -1.93
C GLU A 219 8.52 7.37 -2.64
N SER A 220 9.78 7.68 -2.32
CA SER A 220 10.49 8.81 -2.91
C SER A 220 10.91 8.51 -4.36
N GLN A 221 10.51 9.40 -5.26
CA GLN A 221 10.94 9.39 -6.66
C GLN A 221 12.30 10.05 -6.88
N ASN A 222 12.83 10.75 -5.88
CA ASN A 222 14.14 11.38 -5.95
C ASN A 222 15.18 10.44 -5.35
N GLU A 223 16.10 9.95 -6.19
CA GLU A 223 17.14 8.99 -5.79
C GLU A 223 18.07 9.51 -4.69
N THR A 224 18.42 10.79 -4.72
CA THR A 224 19.28 11.40 -3.68
C THR A 224 18.57 11.44 -2.34
N ILE A 225 17.33 11.94 -2.32
CA ILE A 225 16.51 11.98 -1.10
C ILE A 225 16.27 10.57 -0.57
N ARG A 226 15.98 9.62 -1.46
CA ARG A 226 15.75 8.23 -1.08
C ARG A 226 16.99 7.59 -0.44
N ALA A 227 18.17 7.78 -1.04
CA ALA A 227 19.41 7.25 -0.50
C ALA A 227 19.72 7.84 0.88
N GLU A 228 19.51 9.15 1.05
CA GLU A 228 19.67 9.83 2.35
C GLU A 228 18.70 9.29 3.41
N LEU A 229 17.41 9.13 3.06
CA LEU A 229 16.41 8.59 3.99
C LEU A 229 16.73 7.15 4.43
N PHE A 230 17.14 6.28 3.50
CA PHE A 230 17.57 4.93 3.86
C PHE A 230 18.82 4.94 4.74
N GLN A 231 19.80 5.79 4.43
CA GLN A 231 21.01 5.92 5.25
C GLN A 231 20.66 6.36 6.67
N ASN A 232 19.84 7.41 6.81
CA ASN A 232 19.38 7.91 8.10
C ASN A 232 18.65 6.81 8.88
N ALA A 233 17.76 6.05 8.22
CA ALA A 233 17.03 4.93 8.83
C ALA A 233 17.96 3.83 9.36
N ILE A 234 18.99 3.45 8.59
CA ILE A 234 19.98 2.43 8.97
C ILE A 234 20.82 2.90 10.17
N GLU A 235 21.20 4.17 10.18
CA GLU A 235 22.03 4.80 11.22
C GLU A 235 21.29 5.04 12.55
N MET A 236 19.96 4.88 12.59
CA MET A 236 19.18 4.97 13.84
C MET A 236 19.47 3.85 14.84
N ASN A 237 20.27 2.83 14.46
CA ASN A 237 20.59 1.66 15.28
C ASN A 237 19.34 0.89 15.74
N SER A 238 18.34 0.80 14.86
CA SER A 238 17.18 -0.05 15.09
C SER A 238 17.55 -1.54 14.99
N ARG A 239 16.73 -2.43 15.55
CA ARG A 239 16.89 -3.88 15.35
C ARG A 239 16.54 -4.34 13.93
N TYR A 240 16.00 -3.44 13.11
CA TYR A 240 15.58 -3.71 11.73
C TYR A 240 16.54 -3.11 10.69
N SER A 241 17.73 -2.64 11.08
CA SER A 241 18.68 -2.04 10.12
C SER A 241 19.02 -2.98 8.95
N ASP A 242 19.14 -4.30 9.20
CA ASP A 242 19.34 -5.29 8.14
C ASP A 242 18.12 -5.40 7.21
N ASP A 243 16.90 -5.39 7.77
CA ASP A 243 15.66 -5.42 6.99
C ASP A 243 15.48 -4.15 6.15
N ILE A 244 15.87 -3.00 6.70
CA ILE A 244 15.87 -1.71 6.00
C ILE A 244 16.88 -1.71 4.86
N ALA A 245 18.06 -2.30 5.03
CA ALA A 245 19.03 -2.47 3.93
C ALA A 245 18.47 -3.37 2.81
N ILE A 246 17.67 -4.39 3.16
CA ILE A 246 16.95 -5.21 2.18
C ILE A 246 15.89 -4.38 1.44
N LEU A 247 15.13 -3.53 2.15
CA LEU A 247 14.16 -2.60 1.54
C LEU A 247 14.85 -1.60 0.60
N GLN A 248 16.02 -1.07 0.97
CA GLN A 248 16.80 -0.20 0.10
C GLN A 248 17.18 -0.89 -1.21
N ASN A 249 17.63 -2.15 -1.15
CA ASN A 249 17.93 -2.91 -2.36
C ASN A 249 16.68 -3.19 -3.18
N LEU A 250 15.56 -3.49 -2.53
CA LEU A 250 14.26 -3.69 -3.19
C LEU A 250 13.82 -2.42 -3.95
N ALA A 251 13.96 -1.24 -3.37
CA ALA A 251 13.66 0.03 -4.03
C ALA A 251 14.47 0.21 -5.33
N ARG A 252 15.76 -0.10 -5.29
CA ARG A 252 16.65 -0.05 -6.47
C ARG A 252 16.18 -1.02 -7.57
N VAL A 253 15.77 -2.23 -7.18
CA VAL A 253 15.23 -3.23 -8.11
C VAL A 253 13.94 -2.74 -8.75
N ILE A 254 13.00 -2.21 -7.97
CA ILE A 254 11.73 -1.66 -8.48
C ILE A 254 11.98 -0.50 -9.45
N ASP A 255 12.96 0.36 -9.18
CA ASP A 255 13.32 1.44 -10.09
C ASP A 255 13.91 0.93 -11.41
N ALA A 256 14.79 -0.06 -11.36
CA ALA A 256 15.33 -0.70 -12.56
C ALA A 256 14.21 -1.35 -13.40
N GLU A 257 13.26 -2.02 -12.73
CA GLU A 257 12.07 -2.58 -13.37
C GLU A 257 11.21 -1.51 -14.03
N ASN A 258 10.92 -0.41 -13.32
CA ASN A 258 10.14 0.71 -13.85
C ASN A 258 10.84 1.39 -15.04
N ALA A 259 12.16 1.55 -14.97
CA ALA A 259 12.96 2.09 -16.07
C ALA A 259 12.94 1.18 -17.29
N PHE A 260 13.00 -0.14 -17.09
CA PHE A 260 12.85 -1.13 -18.15
C PHE A 260 11.45 -1.08 -18.79
N LEU A 261 10.39 -1.10 -17.97
CA LEU A 261 9.00 -1.10 -18.44
C LEU A 261 8.64 0.17 -19.24
N LYS A 262 9.31 1.30 -19.00
CA LYS A 262 9.14 2.52 -19.81
C LYS A 262 9.75 2.43 -21.22
N LYS A 263 10.74 1.54 -21.40
CA LYS A 263 11.49 1.37 -22.67
C LYS A 263 11.10 0.11 -23.44
N VAL A 264 10.38 -0.81 -22.80
CA VAL A 264 10.08 -2.11 -23.38
C VAL A 264 9.11 -1.97 -24.55
N GLU A 265 9.58 -2.31 -25.75
CA GLU A 265 8.73 -2.53 -26.91
C GLU A 265 8.51 -4.03 -27.05
N ALA A 266 7.34 -4.49 -26.61
CA ALA A 266 6.96 -5.90 -26.69
C ALA A 266 5.89 -6.10 -27.75
N GLU A 267 6.04 -7.16 -28.54
CA GLU A 267 5.05 -7.58 -29.51
C GLU A 267 3.78 -8.05 -28.77
N LYS A 268 2.61 -7.55 -29.17
CA LYS A 268 1.32 -8.04 -28.68
C LYS A 268 1.03 -9.38 -29.36
N ILE A 269 0.78 -10.40 -28.57
CA ILE A 269 0.45 -11.75 -29.04
C ILE A 269 -0.76 -12.28 -28.27
N GLU A 270 -1.35 -13.37 -28.75
CA GLU A 270 -2.35 -14.13 -28.01
C GLU A 270 -2.08 -15.62 -28.21
N LYS A 271 -1.42 -16.25 -27.23
CA LYS A 271 -1.06 -17.67 -27.27
C LYS A 271 -1.47 -18.39 -26.00
N LYS A 272 -1.85 -19.66 -26.14
CA LYS A 272 -1.97 -20.59 -25.02
C LYS A 272 -0.72 -21.46 -24.97
N LEU A 273 -0.02 -21.39 -23.85
CA LEU A 273 1.21 -22.13 -23.62
C LEU A 273 1.03 -23.10 -22.45
N ILE A 274 1.81 -24.17 -22.42
CA ILE A 274 1.95 -25.09 -21.30
C ILE A 274 3.36 -24.96 -20.72
N ALA A 275 3.47 -24.93 -19.40
CA ALA A 275 4.75 -24.96 -18.71
C ALA A 275 5.35 -26.38 -18.74
N LYS A 276 6.53 -26.55 -19.34
CA LYS A 276 7.23 -27.85 -19.43
C LYS A 276 7.77 -28.35 -18.09
N GLN A 277 7.92 -27.43 -17.16
CA GLN A 277 8.49 -27.66 -15.82
C GLN A 277 7.90 -26.61 -14.86
N ASP A 278 8.33 -26.63 -13.59
CA ASP A 278 8.06 -25.50 -12.70
C ASP A 278 8.74 -24.24 -13.27
N VAL A 279 7.95 -23.18 -13.49
CA VAL A 279 8.40 -21.93 -14.12
C VAL A 279 8.26 -20.78 -13.13
N GLU A 280 9.33 -20.02 -13.01
CA GLU A 280 9.36 -18.75 -12.29
C GLU A 280 8.80 -17.62 -13.16
N LEU A 281 7.87 -16.86 -12.61
CA LEU A 281 7.31 -15.67 -13.22
C LEU A 281 8.03 -14.45 -12.64
N LEU A 282 8.74 -13.73 -13.50
CA LEU A 282 9.57 -12.59 -13.11
C LEU A 282 8.85 -11.25 -13.37
N SER A 283 9.25 -10.22 -12.64
CA SER A 283 8.74 -8.85 -12.82
C SER A 283 9.14 -8.23 -14.16
N ILE A 284 10.36 -8.51 -14.61
CA ILE A 284 10.89 -8.20 -15.93
C ILE A 284 11.67 -9.42 -16.45
N PRO A 285 11.92 -9.53 -17.77
CA PRO A 285 12.86 -10.50 -18.32
C PRO A 285 14.22 -10.39 -17.62
N TYR A 286 14.85 -11.52 -17.33
CA TYR A 286 16.19 -11.51 -16.73
C TYR A 286 17.22 -11.14 -17.81
N LEU A 287 17.67 -9.88 -17.76
CA LEU A 287 18.63 -9.33 -18.71
C LEU A 287 19.99 -9.19 -18.04
N GLU A 288 20.06 -8.41 -16.96
CA GLU A 288 21.18 -8.28 -16.03
C GLU A 288 20.68 -7.74 -14.68
N GLY A 289 21.22 -8.23 -13.56
CA GLY A 289 20.93 -7.71 -12.20
C GLY A 289 19.88 -8.49 -11.40
N ASP A 290 19.50 -7.93 -10.26
CA ASP A 290 18.47 -8.51 -9.38
C ASP A 290 17.07 -8.24 -9.98
N VAL A 291 16.27 -9.29 -10.12
CA VAL A 291 14.88 -9.23 -10.61
C VAL A 291 13.97 -9.88 -9.59
N ARG A 292 12.77 -9.33 -9.39
CA ARG A 292 11.81 -9.93 -8.46
C ARG A 292 11.14 -11.17 -9.07
N LEU A 293 11.16 -12.24 -8.30
CA LEU A 293 10.26 -13.38 -8.49
C LEU A 293 8.85 -12.98 -8.04
N LEU A 294 7.89 -12.98 -8.96
CA LEU A 294 6.49 -12.65 -8.66
C LEU A 294 5.69 -13.88 -8.25
N ALA A 295 5.93 -15.02 -8.89
CA ALA A 295 5.24 -16.27 -8.59
C ALA A 295 5.97 -17.47 -9.19
N THR A 296 5.63 -18.67 -8.71
CA THR A 296 5.98 -19.92 -9.39
C THR A 296 4.70 -20.60 -9.90
N VAL A 297 4.75 -21.07 -11.14
CA VAL A 297 3.71 -21.93 -11.75
C VAL A 297 4.26 -23.34 -11.91
N LYS A 298 3.41 -24.34 -11.69
CA LYS A 298 3.81 -25.75 -11.76
C LYS A 298 3.89 -26.23 -13.20
N ALA A 299 4.67 -27.29 -13.43
CA ALA A 299 4.63 -28.04 -14.68
C ALA A 299 3.18 -28.37 -15.11
N ASP A 300 2.95 -28.48 -16.41
CA ASP A 300 1.66 -28.76 -17.05
C ASP A 300 0.57 -27.68 -16.85
N THR A 301 0.93 -26.53 -16.26
CA THR A 301 0.01 -25.41 -16.09
C THR A 301 -0.20 -24.68 -17.41
N VAL A 302 -1.48 -24.48 -17.79
CA VAL A 302 -1.84 -23.65 -18.95
C VAL A 302 -1.70 -22.17 -18.61
N LEU A 303 -1.02 -21.46 -19.49
CA LEU A 303 -0.67 -20.05 -19.39
C LEU A 303 -1.18 -19.30 -20.62
N HIS A 304 -1.69 -18.09 -20.40
CA HIS A 304 -2.06 -17.18 -21.49
C HIS A 304 -0.97 -16.16 -21.69
N ALA A 305 -0.31 -16.19 -22.85
CA ALA A 305 0.71 -15.22 -23.22
C ALA A 305 0.09 -14.06 -23.98
N THR A 306 0.41 -12.83 -23.56
CA THR A 306 -0.15 -11.58 -24.13
C THR A 306 0.91 -10.66 -24.74
N LYS A 307 2.17 -10.87 -24.37
CA LYS A 307 3.30 -10.14 -24.92
C LYS A 307 4.47 -11.06 -25.19
N LYS A 308 5.22 -10.77 -26.24
CA LYS A 308 6.50 -11.39 -26.58
C LYS A 308 7.59 -10.34 -26.58
N LEU A 309 8.74 -10.69 -26.02
CA LEU A 309 9.97 -9.89 -26.10
C LEU A 309 11.12 -10.80 -26.50
N VAL A 310 11.98 -10.32 -27.38
CA VAL A 310 13.28 -10.95 -27.64
C VAL A 310 14.34 -10.05 -27.05
N SER A 311 15.14 -10.61 -26.14
CA SER A 311 16.26 -9.92 -25.52
C SER A 311 17.57 -10.41 -26.06
N THR A 312 18.52 -9.51 -26.29
CA THR A 312 19.87 -9.84 -26.72
C THR A 312 20.82 -9.75 -25.53
N GLY A 313 21.50 -10.85 -25.22
CA GLY A 313 22.52 -10.92 -24.19
C GLY A 313 23.82 -10.23 -24.61
N PRO A 314 24.78 -10.07 -23.68
CA PRO A 314 26.07 -9.41 -23.94
C PRO A 314 26.93 -10.12 -25.01
N ASP A 315 26.74 -11.43 -25.15
CA ASP A 315 27.37 -12.31 -26.13
C ASP A 315 26.65 -12.33 -27.49
N GLY A 316 25.59 -11.53 -27.64
CA GLY A 316 24.74 -11.51 -28.84
C GLY A 316 23.71 -12.64 -28.89
N SER A 317 23.64 -13.50 -27.87
CA SER A 317 22.63 -14.55 -27.79
C SER A 317 21.23 -13.94 -27.66
N GLN A 318 20.25 -14.48 -28.39
CA GLN A 318 18.87 -14.04 -28.28
C GLN A 318 18.08 -14.98 -27.38
N THR A 319 17.41 -14.41 -26.40
CA THR A 319 16.48 -15.11 -25.52
C THR A 319 15.07 -14.57 -25.73
N GLU A 320 14.13 -15.46 -26.00
CA GLU A 320 12.72 -15.11 -26.15
C GLU A 320 11.99 -15.24 -24.81
N TRP A 321 11.12 -14.28 -24.53
CA TRP A 321 10.34 -14.16 -23.31
C TRP A 321 8.87 -13.93 -23.63
N TYR A 322 8.00 -14.51 -22.81
CA TYR A 322 6.56 -14.27 -22.85
C TYR A 322 6.09 -13.66 -21.54
N TYR A 323 5.23 -12.64 -21.64
CA TYR A 323 4.46 -12.18 -20.49
C TYR A 323 3.19 -13.04 -20.39
N VAL A 324 3.14 -13.87 -19.36
CA VAL A 324 2.13 -14.93 -19.19
C VAL A 324 1.26 -14.69 -17.96
N GLN A 325 0.05 -15.24 -17.99
CA GLN A 325 -0.91 -15.20 -16.89
C GLN A 325 -1.57 -16.56 -16.65
N ASN A 326 -1.73 -16.94 -15.38
CA ASN A 326 -2.61 -18.00 -14.89
C ASN A 326 -3.38 -17.49 -13.66
N LYS A 327 -4.69 -17.28 -13.80
CA LYS A 327 -5.54 -16.67 -12.76
C LYS A 327 -4.94 -15.33 -12.29
N GLN A 328 -4.55 -15.23 -11.02
CA GLN A 328 -3.94 -14.03 -10.42
C GLN A 328 -2.42 -13.99 -10.59
N LYS A 329 -1.76 -15.10 -10.97
CA LYS A 329 -0.32 -15.16 -11.17
C LYS A 329 0.02 -14.64 -12.57
N LYS A 330 0.89 -13.63 -12.65
CA LYS A 330 1.33 -13.01 -13.91
C LYS A 330 2.79 -12.61 -13.83
N GLY A 331 3.50 -12.65 -14.96
CA GLY A 331 4.89 -12.23 -15.04
C GLY A 331 5.56 -12.69 -16.34
N TRP A 332 6.84 -12.35 -16.49
CA TRP A 332 7.66 -12.77 -17.60
C TRP A 332 8.25 -14.16 -17.36
N ALA A 333 8.21 -15.00 -18.38
CA ALA A 333 8.78 -16.33 -18.39
C ALA A 333 9.57 -16.55 -19.68
N GLN A 334 10.68 -17.28 -19.59
CA GLN A 334 11.50 -17.60 -20.76
C GLN A 334 10.77 -18.62 -21.64
N ALA A 335 10.72 -18.36 -22.95
CA ALA A 335 10.00 -19.19 -23.91
C ALA A 335 10.52 -20.63 -23.97
N SER A 336 11.79 -20.86 -23.65
CA SER A 336 12.39 -22.21 -23.60
C SER A 336 11.70 -23.15 -22.61
N TYR A 337 11.08 -22.62 -21.56
CA TYR A 337 10.33 -23.41 -20.57
C TYR A 337 8.85 -23.60 -20.92
N LEU A 338 8.42 -23.09 -22.08
CA LEU A 338 7.03 -23.06 -22.51
C LEU A 338 6.87 -23.76 -23.87
N GLU A 339 5.79 -24.51 -24.03
CA GLU A 339 5.38 -25.10 -25.30
C GLU A 339 3.98 -24.62 -25.70
N GLU A 340 3.74 -24.53 -27.01
CA GLU A 340 2.43 -24.15 -27.53
C GLU A 340 1.46 -25.32 -27.36
N LYS A 341 0.25 -25.02 -26.85
CA LYS A 341 -0.76 -26.04 -26.54
C LYS A 341 -1.52 -26.52 -27.78
#